data_AF-A0A1Y0IJ09-F1
#
_entry.id   AF-A0A1Y0IJ09-F1
#
_cell.length_a   1.000
_cell.length_b   1.000
_cell.length_c   1.000
_cell.angle_alpha   90.00
_cell.angle_beta   90.00
_cell.angle_gamma   90.00
#
_symmetry.space_group_name_H-M   'P 1'
#
loop_
_entity.id
_entity.type
_entity.pdbx_description
1 polymer ?
#
loop_
_entity_poly.entity_id
_entity_poly.type
_entity_poly.pdbx_seq_one_letter_code
_entity_poly.pdbx_strand_id
1 'polypeptide(L)'
;MEFGEYLREKREAKGMTIRQLALYAGCSDSYLSMLERGERGRGGPTRNILRKLAKPLGIPYEVLLHEIGYEPDQEECNGDSISMIEILREAYGDTKKQFATRIGLSETELEAMMQQNVSIETVQQVCEMLFSHHKALTTEQKELLQRVEEMFYKRPSEVTRLVERVLKAVVE
;
A
#
# COMPACT_ATOMS: atom_id res chain seq x y z
N MET A 1 17.88 -6.72 -10.67
CA MET A 1 17.45 -5.39 -11.14
C MET A 1 17.95 -4.38 -10.14
N GLU A 2 18.56 -3.29 -10.58
CA GLU A 2 18.92 -2.23 -9.64
C GLU A 2 17.71 -1.35 -9.32
N PHE A 3 17.65 -0.79 -8.11
CA PHE A 3 16.55 0.10 -7.69
C PHE A 3 16.25 1.23 -8.70
N GLY A 4 17.26 1.78 -9.36
CA GLY A 4 17.07 2.84 -10.37
C GLY A 4 16.27 2.37 -11.59
N GLU A 5 16.55 1.16 -12.07
CA GLU A 5 15.80 0.53 -13.17
C GLU A 5 14.37 0.22 -12.75
N TYR A 6 14.20 -0.33 -11.52
CA TYR A 6 12.88 -0.58 -10.94
C TYR A 6 12.05 0.70 -10.86
N LEU A 7 12.64 1.78 -10.35
CA LEU A 7 11.97 3.07 -10.21
C LEU A 7 11.53 3.62 -11.58
N ARG A 8 12.41 3.50 -12.59
CA ARG A 8 12.13 3.91 -13.96
C ARG A 8 10.97 3.11 -14.56
N GLU A 9 10.98 1.79 -14.40
CA GLU A 9 9.91 0.90 -14.88
C GLU A 9 8.56 1.32 -14.30
N LYS A 10 8.49 1.56 -12.98
CA LYS A 10 7.24 1.94 -12.30
C LYS A 10 6.75 3.33 -12.71
N ARG A 11 7.66 4.28 -12.92
CA ARG A 11 7.31 5.60 -13.45
C ARG A 11 6.73 5.49 -14.86
N GLU A 12 7.39 4.74 -15.74
CA GLU A 12 6.98 4.56 -17.14
C GLU A 12 5.65 3.79 -17.25
N ALA A 13 5.42 2.79 -16.40
CA ALA A 13 4.16 2.07 -16.31
C ALA A 13 2.96 2.98 -15.98
N LYS A 14 3.20 4.08 -15.26
CA LYS A 14 2.20 5.12 -14.98
C LYS A 14 2.11 6.22 -16.03
N GLY A 15 2.89 6.13 -17.12
CA GLY A 15 2.91 7.15 -18.16
C GLY A 15 3.45 8.51 -17.69
N MET A 16 4.22 8.54 -16.61
CA MET A 16 4.79 9.78 -16.06
C MET A 16 6.15 10.09 -16.68
N THR A 17 6.37 11.35 -17.03
CA THR A 17 7.72 11.88 -17.26
C THR A 17 8.48 12.02 -15.95
N ILE A 18 9.82 12.07 -16.01
CA ILE A 18 10.67 12.31 -14.83
C ILE A 18 10.21 13.56 -14.07
N ARG A 19 9.95 14.65 -14.80
CA ARG A 19 9.51 15.92 -14.22
C ARG A 19 8.17 15.83 -13.49
N GLN A 20 7.24 15.02 -14.00
CA GLN A 20 5.95 14.80 -13.33
C GLN A 20 6.14 14.04 -12.02
N LEU A 21 6.90 12.95 -12.02
CA LEU A 21 7.15 12.18 -10.80
C LEU A 21 7.90 13.03 -9.76
N ALA A 22 8.92 13.77 -10.17
CA ALA A 22 9.68 14.66 -9.28
C ALA A 22 8.79 15.75 -8.67
N LEU A 23 7.91 16.36 -9.47
CA LEU A 23 6.92 17.32 -8.98
C LEU A 23 5.98 16.70 -7.94
N TYR A 24 5.42 15.52 -8.20
CA TYR A 24 4.49 14.87 -7.27
C TYR A 24 5.18 14.35 -6.00
N ALA A 25 6.43 13.91 -6.11
CA ALA A 25 7.22 13.47 -4.97
C ALA A 25 7.84 14.65 -4.19
N GLY A 26 7.74 15.89 -4.70
CA GLY A 26 8.36 17.06 -4.07
C GLY A 26 9.89 16.94 -3.97
N CYS A 27 10.55 16.48 -5.04
CA CYS A 27 12.00 16.41 -5.19
C CYS A 27 12.45 17.06 -6.52
N SER A 28 13.76 17.18 -6.76
CA SER A 28 14.26 17.76 -8.01
C SER A 28 14.32 16.73 -9.14
N ASP A 29 13.98 17.16 -10.36
CA ASP A 29 14.12 16.34 -11.59
C ASP A 29 15.55 15.79 -11.74
N SER A 30 16.54 16.60 -11.39
CA SER A 30 17.97 16.21 -11.44
C SER A 30 18.29 15.06 -10.49
N TYR A 31 17.73 15.08 -9.28
CA TYR A 31 17.92 14.02 -8.29
C TYR A 31 17.22 12.74 -8.71
N LEU A 32 15.97 12.83 -9.18
CA LEU A 32 15.23 11.66 -9.66
C LEU A 32 15.89 11.03 -10.88
N SER A 33 16.38 11.84 -11.81
CA SER A 33 17.11 11.38 -12.99
C SER A 33 18.42 10.67 -12.64
N MET A 34 19.14 11.18 -11.63
CA MET A 34 20.33 10.52 -11.08
C MET A 34 19.97 9.17 -10.44
N LEU A 35 18.89 9.12 -9.67
CA LEU A 35 18.41 7.92 -9.00
C LEU A 35 18.04 6.80 -9.99
N GLU A 36 17.32 7.14 -11.08
CA GLU A 36 16.94 6.18 -12.13
C GLU A 36 18.11 5.63 -12.95
N ARG A 37 19.22 6.36 -13.03
CA ARG A 37 20.45 5.88 -13.69
C ARG A 37 21.31 4.98 -12.80
N GLY A 38 20.89 4.72 -11.56
CA GLY A 38 21.71 3.99 -10.59
C GLY A 38 22.91 4.79 -10.07
N GLU A 39 22.95 6.11 -10.33
CA GLU A 39 23.95 7.02 -9.77
C GLU A 39 23.60 7.27 -8.29
N ARG A 40 23.76 6.23 -7.46
CA ARG A 40 23.58 6.34 -6.02
C ARG A 40 24.60 7.35 -5.51
N GLY A 41 24.17 8.55 -5.13
CA GLY A 41 24.93 9.37 -4.20
C GLY A 41 25.37 8.49 -3.01
N ARG A 42 26.50 8.81 -2.39
CA ARG A 42 27.08 8.02 -1.29
C ARG A 42 26.01 7.76 -0.21
N GLY A 43 25.45 6.55 -0.16
CA GLY A 43 24.40 6.15 0.80
C GLY A 43 23.01 5.76 0.25
N GLY A 44 22.74 5.88 -1.06
CA GLY A 44 21.44 5.52 -1.64
C GLY A 44 20.29 6.51 -1.31
N PRO A 45 19.05 6.26 -1.77
CA PRO A 45 17.91 7.11 -1.42
C PRO A 45 17.58 7.00 0.07
N THR A 46 17.32 8.13 0.72
CA THR A 46 16.87 8.16 2.11
C THR A 46 15.44 7.61 2.26
N ARG A 47 15.11 7.13 3.45
CA ARG A 47 13.74 6.68 3.77
C ARG A 47 12.67 7.75 3.51
N ASN A 48 13.00 9.02 3.79
CA ASN A 48 12.09 10.13 3.52
C ASN A 48 11.79 10.30 2.03
N ILE A 49 12.79 10.16 1.15
CA ILE A 49 12.52 10.23 -0.28
C ILE A 49 11.71 9.02 -0.78
N LEU A 50 11.97 7.81 -0.25
CA LEU A 50 11.18 6.63 -0.60
C LEU A 50 9.71 6.82 -0.22
N ARG A 51 9.40 7.34 0.97
CA ARG A 51 8.02 7.66 1.38
C ARG A 51 7.36 8.68 0.44
N LYS A 52 8.10 9.70 0.02
CA LYS A 52 7.62 10.70 -0.94
C LYS A 52 7.38 10.14 -2.35
N LEU A 53 8.14 9.13 -2.75
CA LEU A 53 7.99 8.44 -4.05
C LEU A 53 6.85 7.41 -4.02
N ALA A 54 6.58 6.77 -2.88
CA ALA A 54 5.57 5.74 -2.70
C ALA A 54 4.19 6.17 -3.21
N LYS A 55 3.70 7.33 -2.75
CA LYS A 55 2.38 7.85 -3.10
C LYS A 55 2.18 8.11 -4.60
N PRO A 56 2.99 8.93 -5.30
CA PRO A 56 2.80 9.17 -6.73
C PRO A 56 3.00 7.90 -7.56
N LEU A 57 3.89 7.01 -7.14
CA LEU A 57 4.07 5.70 -7.78
C LEU A 57 2.92 4.74 -7.48
N GLY A 58 2.09 5.01 -6.46
CA GLY A 58 1.10 4.03 -5.98
C GLY A 58 1.82 2.72 -5.71
N ILE A 59 2.88 2.78 -4.91
CA ILE A 59 3.64 1.62 -4.48
C ILE A 59 3.79 1.77 -2.98
N PRO A 60 3.47 0.73 -2.19
CA PRO A 60 3.67 0.78 -0.76
C PRO A 60 5.11 1.14 -0.40
N TYR A 61 5.27 2.02 0.58
CA TYR A 61 6.58 2.49 1.04
C TYR A 61 7.54 1.34 1.41
N GLU A 62 7.00 0.29 2.02
CA GLU A 62 7.71 -0.90 2.48
C GLU A 62 8.24 -1.72 1.31
N VAL A 63 7.51 -1.75 0.18
CA VAL A 63 8.00 -2.37 -1.05
C VAL A 63 9.23 -1.60 -1.54
N LEU A 64 9.21 -0.27 -1.51
CA LEU A 64 10.38 0.53 -1.90
C LEU A 64 11.57 0.36 -0.94
N LEU A 65 11.32 0.16 0.37
CA LEU A 65 12.37 -0.17 1.34
C LEU A 65 13.01 -1.53 1.03
N HIS A 66 12.19 -2.55 0.77
CA HIS A 66 12.67 -3.87 0.41
C HIS A 66 13.52 -3.85 -0.87
N GLU A 67 13.12 -3.08 -1.88
CA GLU A 67 13.87 -2.94 -3.15
C GLU A 67 15.26 -2.29 -2.99
N ILE A 68 15.51 -1.55 -1.90
CA ILE A 68 16.84 -1.04 -1.58
C ILE A 68 17.63 -1.94 -0.61
N GLY A 69 17.09 -3.11 -0.27
CA GLY A 69 17.69 -4.07 0.66
C GLY A 69 17.50 -3.69 2.14
N TYR A 70 16.52 -2.86 2.46
CA TYR A 70 16.15 -2.55 3.84
C TYR A 70 15.05 -3.51 4.30
N GLU A 71 15.34 -4.37 5.27
CA GLU A 71 14.30 -5.08 6.01
C GLU A 71 13.81 -4.17 7.14
N PRO A 72 12.50 -3.86 7.21
CA PRO A 72 11.97 -3.03 8.29
C PRO A 72 12.22 -3.72 9.64
N ASP A 73 12.94 -3.05 10.54
CA ASP A 73 13.08 -3.51 11.92
C ASP A 73 11.68 -3.58 12.56
N GLN A 74 11.43 -4.61 13.38
CA GLN A 74 10.13 -4.79 14.04
C GLN A 74 9.72 -3.58 14.91
N GLU A 75 10.69 -2.75 15.32
CA GLU A 75 10.43 -1.54 16.10
C GLU A 75 9.88 -0.35 15.28
N GLU A 76 10.21 -0.22 14.00
CA GLU A 76 9.64 0.85 13.15
C GLU A 76 8.17 0.59 12.79
N CYS A 77 7.73 -0.66 12.96
CA CYS A 77 6.36 -1.10 12.74
C CYS A 77 5.48 -0.93 14.00
N ASN A 78 6.06 -0.69 15.19
CA ASN A 78 5.34 -0.77 16.46
C ASN A 78 4.36 0.39 16.74
N GLY A 79 4.38 1.46 15.95
CA GLY A 79 3.48 2.60 16.16
C GLY A 79 2.04 2.35 15.72
N ASP A 80 1.85 1.72 14.57
CA ASP A 80 0.58 1.69 13.83
C ASP A 80 0.66 0.63 12.71
N SER A 81 0.76 -0.65 13.05
CA SER A 81 0.72 -1.74 12.06
C SER A 81 -0.54 -2.59 12.21
N ILE A 82 -1.13 -2.99 11.08
CA ILE A 82 -2.36 -3.78 11.02
C ILE A 82 -2.16 -4.99 10.10
N SER A 83 -2.76 -6.13 10.46
CA SER A 83 -2.85 -7.30 9.58
C SER A 83 -3.86 -7.04 8.48
N MET A 84 -3.39 -6.96 7.22
CA MET A 84 -4.25 -6.83 6.04
C MET A 84 -5.22 -8.02 5.93
N ILE A 85 -4.75 -9.21 6.32
CA ILE A 85 -5.57 -10.43 6.34
C ILE A 85 -6.72 -10.30 7.33
N GLU A 86 -6.49 -9.71 8.50
CA GLU A 86 -7.55 -9.46 9.48
C GLU A 86 -8.56 -8.46 8.97
N ILE A 87 -8.08 -7.37 8.36
CA ILE A 87 -8.96 -6.38 7.73
C ILE A 87 -9.87 -7.07 6.72
N LEU A 88 -9.32 -7.89 5.81
CA LEU A 88 -10.09 -8.60 4.81
C LEU A 88 -11.05 -9.62 5.45
N ARG A 89 -10.57 -10.48 6.35
CA ARG A 89 -11.39 -11.50 7.02
C ARG A 89 -12.58 -10.90 7.74
N GLU A 90 -12.33 -9.90 8.58
CA GLU A 90 -13.37 -9.13 9.27
C GLU A 90 -14.33 -8.53 8.25
N ALA A 91 -13.80 -8.07 7.13
CA ALA A 91 -14.60 -7.46 6.12
C ALA A 91 -15.57 -8.38 5.38
N TYR A 92 -15.19 -9.63 5.13
CA TYR A 92 -16.13 -10.65 4.67
C TYR A 92 -17.11 -11.12 5.78
N GLY A 93 -16.86 -10.76 7.04
CA GLY A 93 -17.58 -11.29 8.20
C GLY A 93 -17.28 -12.77 8.45
N ASP A 94 -16.16 -13.26 7.94
CA ASP A 94 -15.79 -14.66 8.00
C ASP A 94 -15.11 -15.00 9.34
N THR A 95 -15.41 -16.18 9.87
CA THR A 95 -14.53 -16.84 10.85
C THR A 95 -13.19 -17.19 10.19
N LYS A 96 -12.11 -17.37 10.96
CA LYS A 96 -10.80 -17.77 10.42
C LYS A 96 -10.90 -18.96 9.47
N LYS A 97 -11.65 -20.00 9.87
CA LYS A 97 -11.91 -21.20 9.07
C LYS A 97 -12.59 -20.90 7.74
N GLN A 98 -13.65 -20.08 7.76
CA GLN A 98 -14.39 -19.71 6.54
C GLN A 98 -13.50 -18.93 5.59
N PHE A 99 -12.73 -17.98 6.12
CA PHE A 99 -11.84 -17.17 5.31
C PHE A 99 -10.67 -17.98 4.73
N ALA A 100 -10.03 -18.84 5.53
CA ALA A 100 -9.00 -19.76 5.06
C ALA A 100 -9.51 -20.61 3.89
N THR A 101 -10.70 -21.21 4.06
CA THR A 101 -11.35 -22.00 2.99
C THR A 101 -11.62 -21.15 1.74
N ARG A 102 -12.08 -19.91 1.91
CA ARG A 102 -12.39 -18.98 0.80
C ARG A 102 -11.16 -18.66 -0.04
N ILE A 103 -10.00 -18.45 0.58
CA ILE A 103 -8.76 -18.12 -0.11
C ILE A 103 -7.93 -19.36 -0.50
N GLY A 104 -8.46 -20.57 -0.26
CA GLY A 104 -7.82 -21.84 -0.62
C GLY A 104 -6.63 -22.22 0.27
N LEU A 105 -6.61 -21.75 1.53
CA LEU A 105 -5.59 -22.06 2.52
C LEU A 105 -6.15 -22.90 3.69
N SER A 106 -5.27 -23.57 4.42
CA SER A 106 -5.57 -24.14 5.72
C SER A 106 -5.59 -23.06 6.82
N GLU A 107 -6.27 -23.33 7.94
CA GLU A 107 -6.30 -22.38 9.08
C GLU A 107 -4.89 -22.09 9.62
N THR A 108 -4.00 -23.08 9.62
CA THR A 108 -2.61 -22.92 10.07
C THR A 108 -1.77 -22.06 9.13
N GLU A 109 -1.98 -22.17 7.82
CA GLU A 109 -1.31 -21.31 6.83
C GLU A 109 -1.81 -19.87 6.95
N LEU A 110 -3.13 -19.69 7.12
CA LEU A 110 -3.72 -18.38 7.38
C LEU A 110 -3.11 -17.75 8.64
N GLU A 111 -3.04 -18.48 9.75
CA GLU A 111 -2.48 -17.97 11.01
C GLU A 111 -1.00 -17.59 10.92
N ALA A 112 -0.20 -18.31 10.13
CA ALA A 112 1.19 -17.93 9.88
C ALA A 112 1.27 -16.60 9.09
N MET A 113 0.37 -16.38 8.14
CA MET A 113 0.33 -15.14 7.35
C MET A 113 -0.24 -13.95 8.14
N MET A 114 -1.19 -14.18 9.04
CA MET A 114 -1.76 -13.16 9.95
C MET A 114 -0.72 -12.50 10.85
N GLN A 115 0.43 -13.16 11.09
CA GLN A 115 1.54 -12.59 11.87
C GLN A 115 2.33 -11.54 11.10
N GLN A 116 2.10 -11.40 9.78
CA GLN A 116 2.72 -10.36 8.98
C GLN A 116 1.90 -9.08 9.06
N ASN A 117 2.41 -8.14 9.86
CA ASN A 117 1.84 -6.82 9.97
C ASN A 117 2.45 -5.90 8.90
N VAL A 118 1.64 -4.99 8.37
CA VAL A 118 2.06 -3.91 7.49
C VAL A 118 1.69 -2.58 8.12
N SER A 119 2.38 -1.49 7.75
CA SER A 119 2.06 -0.17 8.31
C SER A 119 0.68 0.29 7.84
N ILE A 120 -0.01 1.11 8.64
CA ILE A 120 -1.27 1.74 8.22
C ILE A 120 -1.09 2.53 6.91
N GLU A 121 0.06 3.17 6.71
CA GLU A 121 0.39 3.90 5.48
C GLU A 121 0.39 2.96 4.25
N THR A 122 0.92 1.74 4.39
CA THR A 122 0.84 0.68 3.37
C THR A 122 -0.60 0.34 3.04
N VAL A 123 -1.41 0.07 4.07
CA VAL A 123 -2.80 -0.36 3.93
C VAL A 123 -3.59 0.72 3.19
N GLN A 124 -3.40 1.98 3.58
CA GLN A 124 -4.01 3.13 2.92
C GLN A 124 -3.60 3.22 1.45
N GLN A 125 -2.32 3.11 1.13
CA GLN A 125 -1.85 3.18 -0.25
C GLN A 125 -2.38 2.02 -1.11
N VAL A 126 -2.42 0.80 -0.57
CA VAL A 126 -2.99 -0.36 -1.28
C VAL A 126 -4.49 -0.14 -1.53
N CYS A 127 -5.24 0.33 -0.53
CA CYS A 127 -6.64 0.68 -0.69
C CYS A 127 -6.83 1.77 -1.74
N GLU A 128 -6.08 2.89 -1.66
CA GLU A 128 -6.11 3.95 -2.66
C GLU A 128 -5.83 3.39 -4.06
N MET A 129 -4.81 2.55 -4.23
CA MET A 129 -4.50 1.92 -5.52
C MET A 129 -5.62 1.04 -6.06
N LEU A 130 -6.21 0.19 -5.21
CA LEU A 130 -7.24 -0.76 -5.60
C LEU A 130 -8.57 -0.06 -5.92
N PHE A 131 -8.90 1.01 -5.19
CA PHE A 131 -10.24 1.60 -5.21
C PHE A 131 -10.34 2.93 -5.96
N SER A 132 -9.29 3.77 -6.00
CA SER A 132 -9.35 5.12 -6.61
C SER A 132 -9.51 5.12 -8.14
N HIS A 133 -9.24 3.99 -8.80
CA HIS A 133 -9.28 3.87 -10.27
C HIS A 133 -10.32 2.87 -10.79
N HIS A 134 -11.13 2.25 -9.92
CA HIS A 134 -12.03 1.20 -10.35
C HIS A 134 -13.32 1.76 -10.99
N LYS A 135 -13.34 1.80 -12.33
CA LYS A 135 -14.52 2.22 -13.12
C LYS A 135 -15.76 1.35 -12.91
N ALA A 136 -15.59 0.12 -12.42
CA ALA A 136 -16.66 -0.87 -12.24
C ALA A 136 -17.48 -0.68 -10.95
N LEU A 137 -17.09 0.22 -10.05
CA LEU A 137 -17.82 0.45 -8.82
C LEU A 137 -19.08 1.29 -9.08
N THR A 138 -20.20 0.86 -8.51
CA THR A 138 -21.45 1.61 -8.50
C THR A 138 -21.28 2.91 -7.73
N THR A 139 -22.17 3.88 -7.96
CA THR A 139 -22.16 5.16 -7.22
C THR A 139 -22.22 4.93 -5.70
N GLU A 140 -23.00 3.95 -5.27
CA GLU A 140 -23.13 3.58 -3.86
C GLU A 140 -21.83 2.99 -3.28
N GLN A 141 -21.16 2.10 -4.01
CA GLN A 141 -19.87 1.54 -3.60
C GLN A 141 -18.78 2.62 -3.51
N LYS A 142 -18.79 3.62 -4.41
CA LYS A 142 -17.88 4.77 -4.38
C LYS A 142 -18.12 5.67 -3.17
N GLU A 143 -19.38 5.96 -2.83
CA GLU A 143 -19.72 6.73 -1.62
C GLU A 143 -19.31 5.99 -0.33
N LEU A 144 -19.45 4.67 -0.32
CA LEU A 144 -19.03 3.81 0.78
C LEU A 144 -17.51 3.82 0.97
N LEU A 145 -16.74 3.74 -0.12
CA LEU A 145 -15.29 3.90 -0.11
C LEU A 145 -14.85 5.29 0.38
N GLN A 146 -15.51 6.34 -0.10
CA GLN A 146 -15.22 7.71 0.33
C GLN A 146 -15.47 7.91 1.83
N ARG A 147 -16.52 7.26 2.39
CA ARG A 147 -16.75 7.23 3.84
C ARG A 147 -15.70 6.44 4.61
N VAL A 148 -15.18 5.35 4.06
CA VAL A 148 -14.04 4.61 4.65
C VAL A 148 -12.81 5.52 4.72
N GLU A 149 -12.45 6.15 3.61
CA GLU A 149 -11.32 7.09 3.52
C GLU A 149 -11.45 8.25 4.54
N GLU A 150 -12.64 8.87 4.63
CA GLU A 150 -12.90 9.95 5.59
C GLU A 150 -12.80 9.51 7.05
N MET A 151 -13.17 8.26 7.36
CA MET A 151 -13.07 7.74 8.72
C MET A 151 -11.65 7.30 9.08
N PHE A 152 -10.88 6.75 8.14
CA PHE A 152 -9.44 6.49 8.32
C PHE A 152 -8.69 7.74 8.79
N TYR A 153 -9.06 8.91 8.27
CA TYR A 153 -8.44 10.18 8.63
C TYR A 153 -8.82 10.69 10.02
N LYS A 154 -9.94 10.23 10.61
CA LYS A 154 -10.50 10.77 11.85
C LYS A 154 -10.41 9.81 13.03
N ARG A 155 -10.54 8.50 12.82
CA ARG A 155 -10.54 7.45 13.86
C ARG A 155 -10.05 6.10 13.33
N PRO A 156 -8.72 5.84 13.38
CA PRO A 156 -8.11 4.63 12.85
C PRO A 156 -8.66 3.31 13.43
N SER A 157 -9.18 3.32 14.65
CA SER A 157 -9.74 2.14 15.33
C SER A 157 -11.18 1.78 14.92
N GLU A 158 -11.92 2.69 14.26
CA GLU A 158 -13.29 2.43 13.77
C GLU A 158 -13.32 2.00 12.29
N VAL A 159 -12.18 2.12 11.62
CA VAL A 159 -11.94 1.79 10.21
C VAL A 159 -12.31 0.36 9.89
N THR A 160 -11.97 -0.59 10.77
CA THR A 160 -12.08 -2.02 10.48
C THR A 160 -13.51 -2.34 10.09
N ARG A 161 -14.50 -1.88 10.86
CA ARG A 161 -15.94 -2.07 10.64
C ARG A 161 -16.49 -1.48 9.34
N LEU A 162 -15.85 -0.47 8.78
CA LEU A 162 -16.36 0.21 7.57
C LEU A 162 -15.70 -0.33 6.30
N VAL A 163 -14.43 -0.74 6.39
CA VAL A 163 -13.82 -1.64 5.40
C VAL A 163 -14.64 -2.93 5.27
N GLU A 164 -15.23 -3.43 6.38
CA GLU A 164 -16.19 -4.55 6.33
C GLU A 164 -17.41 -4.31 5.46
N ARG A 165 -18.00 -3.11 5.55
CA ARG A 165 -19.20 -2.80 4.79
C ARG A 165 -18.91 -2.61 3.30
N VAL A 166 -17.74 -2.07 2.96
CA VAL A 166 -17.33 -1.89 1.56
C VAL A 166 -17.07 -3.23 0.89
N LEU A 167 -16.29 -4.11 1.51
CA LEU A 167 -15.95 -5.39 0.89
C LEU A 167 -17.17 -6.30 0.74
N LYS A 168 -18.11 -6.30 1.71
CA LYS A 168 -19.41 -7.00 1.53
C LYS A 168 -20.19 -6.51 0.33
N ALA A 169 -20.22 -5.20 0.09
CA ALA A 169 -20.96 -4.61 -1.03
C ALA A 169 -20.32 -4.87 -2.42
N VAL A 170 -19.06 -5.28 -2.47
CA VAL A 170 -18.32 -5.54 -3.73
C VAL A 170 -18.30 -7.04 -4.09
N VAL A 171 -18.63 -7.92 -3.13
CA VAL A 171 -18.53 -9.39 -3.26
C VAL A 171 -19.87 -10.03 -3.65
N GLU A 172 -20.99 -9.33 -3.48
CA GLU A 172 -22.32 -9.68 -4.02
C GLU A 172 -22.55 -9.05 -5.40
#